data_AF-A0A6J3BZG7-F1
#
_entry.id   AF-A0A6J3BZG7-F1
#
_cell.length_a   1.000
_cell.length_b   1.000
_cell.length_c   1.000
_cell.angle_alpha   90.00
_cell.angle_beta   90.00
_cell.angle_gamma   90.00
#
_symmetry.space_group_name_H-M   'P 1'
#
loop_
_entity.id
_entity.type
_entity.pdbx_description
1 polymer ?
#
loop_
_entity_poly.entity_id
_entity_poly.type
_entity_poly.pdbx_seq_one_letter_code
_entity_poly.pdbx_strand_id
1 'polypeptide(L)'
;MTPDLIEKYGYPLEIHKVITSDYYVLEAHRIPYGRDQNNESDTNRPVVLLMHGLSSSSAEFVAVGPASALAYILAEAGYDVWLGNARGNYYSRENLYLDPDDRRNLDFWRFSWD
;
A
#
# COMPACT_ATOMS: atom_id res chain seq x y z
N MET A 1 -4.61 -9.88 0.10
CA MET A 1 -4.83 -9.61 1.54
C MET A 1 -5.23 -8.17 1.80
N THR A 2 -4.39 -7.16 1.50
CA THR A 2 -4.74 -5.74 1.73
C THR A 2 -5.95 -5.31 0.90
N PRO A 3 -6.00 -5.52 -0.43
CA PRO A 3 -7.20 -5.25 -1.22
C PRO A 3 -8.45 -5.96 -0.68
N ASP A 4 -8.34 -7.28 -0.50
CA ASP A 4 -9.46 -8.11 -0.03
C ASP A 4 -10.02 -7.63 1.32
N LEU A 5 -9.19 -7.17 2.24
CA LEU A 5 -9.65 -6.66 3.54
C LEU A 5 -10.35 -5.31 3.40
N ILE A 6 -9.80 -4.40 2.61
CA ILE A 6 -10.39 -3.07 2.38
C ILE A 6 -11.77 -3.22 1.72
N GLU A 7 -11.86 -4.04 0.67
CA GLU A 7 -13.11 -4.35 -0.03
C GLU A 7 -14.10 -5.11 0.84
N LYS A 8 -13.64 -6.13 1.59
CA LYS A 8 -14.48 -6.88 2.54
C LYS A 8 -15.15 -5.96 3.55
N TYR A 9 -14.44 -4.94 4.02
CA TYR A 9 -14.99 -3.96 4.93
C TYR A 9 -15.69 -2.80 4.23
N GLY A 10 -15.85 -2.81 2.91
CA GLY A 10 -16.66 -1.84 2.16
C GLY A 10 -16.04 -0.45 2.04
N TYR A 11 -14.74 -0.31 2.21
CA TYR A 11 -14.03 0.95 1.96
C TYR A 11 -13.73 1.10 0.46
N PRO A 12 -13.73 2.32 -0.09
CA PRO A 12 -13.23 2.56 -1.44
C PRO A 12 -11.76 2.16 -1.52
N LEU A 13 -11.39 1.51 -2.62
CA LEU A 13 -10.04 1.04 -2.87
C LEU A 13 -9.57 1.51 -4.25
N GLU A 14 -8.38 2.07 -4.30
CA GLU A 14 -7.61 2.21 -5.53
C GLU A 14 -6.27 1.48 -5.38
N ILE A 15 -5.80 0.90 -6.48
CA ILE A 15 -4.49 0.25 -6.58
C ILE A 15 -3.67 0.98 -7.63
N HIS A 16 -2.50 1.46 -7.22
CA HIS A 16 -1.61 2.25 -8.06
C HIS A 16 -0.27 1.54 -8.23
N LYS A 17 0.27 1.56 -9.45
CA LYS A 17 1.63 1.08 -9.73
C LYS A 17 2.58 2.27 -9.90
N VAL A 18 3.70 2.23 -9.18
CA VAL A 18 4.74 3.26 -9.21
C VAL A 18 6.02 2.63 -9.72
N ILE A 19 6.59 3.20 -10.78
CA ILE A 19 7.87 2.73 -11.34
C ILE A 19 8.98 3.61 -10.75
N THR A 20 9.94 2.99 -10.07
CA THR A 20 11.11 3.70 -9.50
C THR A 20 12.14 4.00 -10.59
N SER A 21 13.09 4.89 -10.31
CA SER A 21 14.18 5.25 -11.24
C SER A 21 15.08 4.08 -11.64
N ASP A 22 15.13 3.06 -10.78
CA ASP A 22 15.82 1.78 -11.01
C ASP A 22 14.85 0.62 -11.30
N TYR A 23 13.67 0.98 -11.80
CA TYR A 23 12.74 0.11 -12.50
C TYR A 23 12.01 -0.94 -11.66
N TYR A 24 12.01 -0.81 -10.33
CA TYR A 24 11.09 -1.58 -9.49
C TYR A 24 9.67 -1.08 -9.71
N VAL A 25 8.72 -2.01 -9.75
CA VAL A 25 7.30 -1.71 -9.85
C VAL A 25 6.71 -1.91 -8.46
N LEU A 26 6.39 -0.80 -7.80
CA LEU A 26 5.80 -0.79 -6.46
C LEU A 26 4.28 -0.69 -6.57
N GLU A 27 3.58 -1.44 -5.74
CA GLU A 27 2.12 -1.31 -5.60
C GLU A 27 1.78 -0.49 -4.36
N ALA A 28 1.07 0.62 -4.56
CA ALA A 28 0.49 1.41 -3.48
C ALA A 28 -1.02 1.20 -3.45
N HIS A 29 -1.56 0.95 -2.26
CA HIS A 29 -3.00 0.91 -2.04
C HIS A 29 -3.47 2.26 -1.54
N ARG A 30 -4.68 2.68 -1.91
CA ARG A 30 -5.24 3.95 -1.46
C ARG A 30 -6.69 3.76 -1.00
N ILE A 31 -7.00 4.35 0.16
CA ILE A 31 -8.36 4.52 0.67
C ILE A 31 -8.67 6.02 0.57
N PRO A 32 -9.34 6.47 -0.50
CA PRO A 32 -9.48 7.90 -0.79
C PRO A 32 -10.44 8.64 0.16
N TYR A 33 -11.35 7.91 0.82
CA TYR A 33 -12.32 8.46 1.77
C TYR A 33 -12.88 7.36 2.69
N GLY A 34 -13.52 7.76 3.80
CA GLY A 34 -14.12 6.82 4.76
C GLY A 34 -15.37 6.14 4.21
N ARG A 35 -15.80 5.05 4.84
CA ARG A 35 -17.01 4.33 4.42
C ARG A 35 -18.26 4.96 5.02
N ASP A 36 -18.20 5.28 6.32
CA ASP A 36 -19.36 5.72 7.09
C ASP A 36 -19.33 7.23 7.32
N GLN A 37 -18.19 7.76 7.76
CA GLN A 37 -17.90 9.17 7.97
C GLN A 37 -16.97 9.69 6.88
N ASN A 38 -17.19 10.94 6.47
CA ASN A 38 -16.42 11.55 5.38
C ASN A 38 -16.40 10.63 4.14
N ASN A 39 -17.58 10.19 3.69
CA ASN A 39 -17.74 9.16 2.65
C ASN A 39 -18.01 9.70 1.23
N GLU A 40 -17.88 11.02 1.05
CA GLU A 40 -17.94 11.66 -0.26
C GLU A 40 -16.54 11.75 -0.87
N SER A 41 -16.42 11.54 -2.18
CA SER A 41 -15.15 11.79 -2.86
C SER A 41 -14.87 13.29 -2.86
N ASP A 42 -13.88 13.72 -2.07
CA ASP A 42 -13.35 15.08 -2.08
C ASP A 42 -11.86 15.04 -2.41
N THR A 43 -11.45 15.84 -3.38
CA THR A 43 -10.06 15.90 -3.86
C THR A 43 -9.17 16.80 -3.00
N ASN A 44 -9.74 17.58 -2.06
CA ASN A 44 -9.00 18.50 -1.19
C ASN A 44 -8.63 17.92 0.18
N ARG A 45 -8.75 16.60 0.36
CA ARG A 45 -8.44 15.93 1.64
C ARG A 45 -6.93 15.99 1.93
N PRO A 46 -6.54 16.19 3.20
CA PRO A 46 -5.14 16.04 3.59
C PRO A 46 -4.68 14.60 3.35
N VAL A 47 -3.55 14.45 2.67
CA VAL A 47 -2.97 13.15 2.34
C VAL A 47 -2.10 12.63 3.48
N VAL A 48 -2.25 11.34 3.80
CA VAL A 48 -1.36 10.61 4.72
C VAL A 48 -0.77 9.40 4.01
N LEU A 49 0.55 9.26 4.06
CA LEU A 49 1.26 8.06 3.60
C LEU A 49 1.66 7.21 4.81
N LEU A 50 1.19 5.96 4.85
CA LEU A 50 1.59 4.96 5.82
C LEU A 50 2.60 3.99 5.19
N MET A 51 3.77 3.88 5.81
CA MET A 51 4.84 2.97 5.39
C MET A 51 5.08 1.91 6.46
N HIS A 52 5.05 0.65 6.04
CA HIS A 52 5.18 -0.50 6.94
C HIS A 52 6.61 -0.65 7.50
N GLY A 53 6.74 -1.43 8.57
CA GLY A 53 8.02 -1.76 9.18
C GLY A 53 8.81 -2.87 8.45
N LEU A 54 9.89 -3.34 9.10
CA LEU A 54 10.74 -4.42 8.60
C LEU A 54 9.93 -5.71 8.38
N SER A 55 10.16 -6.39 7.25
CA SER A 55 9.51 -7.66 6.88
C SER A 55 7.97 -7.63 6.87
N SER A 56 7.39 -6.45 6.64
CA SER A 56 5.93 -6.23 6.63
C SER A 56 5.42 -5.81 5.23
N SER A 57 4.14 -5.42 5.17
CA SER A 57 3.49 -4.85 3.99
C SER A 57 2.38 -3.88 4.42
N SER A 58 1.70 -3.25 3.46
CA SER A 58 0.52 -2.41 3.73
C SER A 58 -0.59 -3.10 4.54
N ALA A 59 -0.58 -4.44 4.62
CA ALA A 59 -1.55 -5.22 5.39
C ALA A 59 -1.58 -4.84 6.88
N GLU A 60 -0.46 -4.41 7.45
CA GLU A 60 -0.33 -4.04 8.87
C GLU A 60 -1.34 -2.95 9.27
N PHE A 61 -1.64 -2.02 8.36
CA PHE A 61 -2.54 -0.89 8.63
C PHE A 61 -4.03 -1.21 8.49
N VAL A 62 -4.38 -2.41 8.02
CA VAL A 62 -5.77 -2.83 7.75
C VAL A 62 -6.16 -4.14 8.44
N ALA A 63 -5.19 -4.94 8.90
CA ALA A 63 -5.40 -6.31 9.36
C ALA A 63 -6.36 -6.43 10.55
N VAL A 64 -6.34 -5.47 11.48
CA VAL A 64 -7.14 -5.52 12.71
C VAL A 64 -8.58 -4.98 12.53
N GLY A 65 -8.95 -4.62 11.30
CA GLY A 65 -10.32 -4.22 10.93
C GLY A 65 -10.71 -2.78 11.30
N PRO A 66 -11.90 -2.32 10.87
CA PRO A 66 -12.28 -0.89 10.89
C PRO A 66 -12.29 -0.22 12.25
N ALA A 67 -12.54 -0.97 13.32
CA ALA A 67 -12.60 -0.43 14.68
C ALA A 67 -11.24 0.02 15.22
N SER A 68 -10.13 -0.56 14.70
CA SER A 68 -8.81 -0.40 15.32
C SER A 68 -7.68 -0.16 14.33
N ALA A 69 -7.85 -0.45 13.04
CA ALA A 69 -6.76 -0.33 12.08
C ALA A 69 -6.59 1.13 11.65
N LEU A 70 -5.35 1.61 11.70
CA LEU A 70 -5.02 3.02 11.52
C LEU A 70 -5.50 3.56 10.17
N ALA A 71 -5.43 2.77 9.09
CA ALA A 71 -5.87 3.22 7.77
C ALA A 71 -7.36 3.55 7.76
N TYR A 72 -8.19 2.72 8.40
CA TYR A 72 -9.64 2.96 8.47
C TYR A 72 -9.95 4.16 9.36
N ILE A 73 -9.30 4.26 10.54
CA ILE A 73 -9.50 5.40 11.45
C ILE A 73 -9.18 6.73 10.75
N LEU A 74 -8.09 6.79 9.97
CA LEU A 74 -7.72 7.98 9.21
C LEU A 74 -8.70 8.29 8.07
N ALA A 75 -9.16 7.29 7.34
CA ALA A 75 -10.14 7.48 6.27
C ALA A 75 -11.46 8.06 6.84
N GLU A 76 -11.96 7.49 7.95
CA GLU A 76 -13.13 7.98 8.68
C GLU A 76 -12.91 9.39 9.24
N ALA A 77 -11.67 9.74 9.62
CA ALA A 77 -11.30 11.07 10.08
C ALA A 77 -11.13 12.11 8.95
N GLY A 78 -11.35 11.73 7.69
CA GLY A 78 -11.37 12.66 6.55
C GLY A 78 -10.07 12.75 5.76
N TYR A 79 -9.09 11.87 6.01
CA TYR A 79 -7.83 11.85 5.27
C TYR A 79 -7.94 11.03 3.98
N ASP A 80 -7.12 11.39 2.99
CA ASP A 80 -6.81 10.52 1.85
C ASP A 80 -5.60 9.64 2.21
N VAL A 81 -5.84 8.34 2.38
CA VAL A 81 -4.88 7.42 2.98
C VAL A 81 -4.18 6.58 1.92
N TRP A 82 -2.87 6.73 1.82
CA TRP A 82 -2.00 5.93 0.98
C TRP A 82 -1.22 4.92 1.82
N LEU A 83 -1.20 3.66 1.36
CA LEU A 83 -0.50 2.55 2.00
C LEU A 83 0.62 2.09 1.06
N GLY A 84 1.85 2.48 1.35
CA GLY A 84 2.99 2.15 0.52
C GLY A 84 3.52 0.74 0.80
N ASN A 85 4.13 0.15 -0.23
CA ASN A 85 4.85 -1.11 -0.13
C ASN A 85 6.29 -0.91 -0.60
N ALA A 86 7.24 -1.37 0.20
CA ALA A 86 8.64 -1.38 -0.18
C ALA A 86 8.93 -2.51 -1.17
N ARG A 87 9.89 -2.27 -2.08
CA ARG A 87 10.40 -3.26 -3.03
C ARG A 87 10.76 -4.58 -2.33
N GLY A 88 10.44 -5.68 -2.99
CA GLY A 88 10.71 -7.04 -2.51
C GLY A 88 9.68 -7.61 -1.55
N ASN A 89 8.75 -6.80 -1.01
CA ASN A 89 7.62 -7.35 -0.26
C ASN A 89 6.59 -8.01 -1.20
N TYR A 90 5.58 -8.67 -0.64
CA TYR A 90 4.57 -9.42 -1.38
C TYR A 90 3.92 -8.65 -2.55
N TYR A 91 3.63 -7.36 -2.38
CA TYR A 91 2.94 -6.54 -3.38
C TYR A 91 3.89 -5.85 -4.37
N SER A 92 5.18 -5.76 -4.02
CA SER A 92 6.19 -5.01 -4.79
C SER A 92 7.38 -5.89 -5.17
N ARG A 93 7.08 -7.12 -5.59
CA ARG A 93 8.05 -8.13 -6.06
C ARG A 93 8.11 -8.16 -7.59
N GLU A 94 8.29 -7.00 -8.20
CA GLU A 94 8.29 -6.83 -9.66
C GLU A 94 9.32 -5.77 -10.08
N ASN A 95 9.99 -5.99 -11.21
CA ASN A 95 10.92 -5.06 -11.83
C ASN A 95 10.80 -5.20 -13.36
N LEU A 96 11.01 -4.11 -14.11
CA LEU A 96 10.83 -4.13 -15.57
C LEU A 96 11.86 -4.99 -16.32
N TYR A 97 13.00 -5.28 -15.71
CA TYR A 97 14.12 -5.96 -16.36
C TYR A 97 14.67 -7.17 -15.59
N LEU A 98 14.42 -7.24 -14.28
CA LEU A 98 14.95 -8.28 -13.40
C LEU A 98 13.84 -9.24 -12.94
N ASP A 99 14.12 -10.54 -12.99
CA ASP A 99 13.23 -11.57 -12.47
C ASP A 99 13.56 -11.85 -10.98
N PRO A 100 12.62 -11.64 -10.05
CA PRO A 100 12.82 -11.92 -8.63
C PRO A 100 13.02 -13.41 -8.29
N ASP A 101 12.71 -14.32 -9.22
CA ASP A 101 12.86 -15.77 -9.10
C ASP A 101 14.10 -16.32 -9.85
N ASP A 102 14.91 -15.47 -10.50
CA ASP A 102 16.15 -15.91 -11.14
C ASP A 102 17.19 -16.33 -10.10
N ARG A 103 17.51 -17.62 -10.08
CA ARG A 103 18.50 -18.21 -9.16
C ARG A 103 19.94 -17.94 -9.57
N ARG A 104 20.19 -17.49 -10.81
CA ARG A 104 21.53 -17.23 -11.35
C ARG A 104 21.91 -15.76 -11.24
N ASN A 105 20.92 -14.87 -11.25
CA ASN A 105 21.11 -13.44 -11.07
C ASN A 105 20.26 -12.92 -9.89
N LEU A 106 20.93 -12.60 -8.79
CA LEU A 106 20.29 -12.08 -7.57
C LEU A 106 20.17 -10.54 -7.56
N ASP A 107 20.43 -9.85 -8.67
CA ASP A 107 20.41 -8.39 -8.75
C ASP A 107 19.07 -7.79 -8.35
N PHE A 108 17.95 -8.49 -8.57
CA PHE A 108 16.64 -8.06 -8.07
C PHE A 108 16.65 -7.80 -6.56
N TRP A 109 17.42 -8.57 -5.79
CA TRP A 109 17.47 -8.51 -4.32
C TRP A 109 18.62 -7.64 -3.79
N ARG A 110 19.36 -6.94 -4.65
CA ARG A 110 20.50 -6.11 -4.26
C ARG A 110 20.07 -4.68 -3.90
N PHE A 111 19.31 -4.56 -2.82
CA PHE A 111 18.93 -3.27 -2.24
C PHE A 111 19.01 -3.34 -0.70
N SER A 112 19.25 -2.20 -0.07
CA SER A 112 19.06 -2.01 1.37
C SER A 112 18.30 -0.70 1.60
N TRP A 113 18.22 -0.26 2.85
CA TRP A 113 17.57 0.99 3.23
C TRP A 113 18.57 2.16 3.27
N ASP A 114 19.83 1.88 2.96
CA ASP A 114 20.96 2.81 3.02
C ASP A 114 21.18 3.58 1.72
#